data_AF-A0A2H6LKE7-F1
#
_entry.id   AF-A0A2H6LKE7-F1
#
_cell.length_a   1.000
_cell.length_b   1.000
_cell.length_c   1.000
_cell.angle_alpha   90.00
_cell.angle_beta   90.00
_cell.angle_gamma   90.00
#
_symmetry.space_group_name_H-M   'P 1'
#
loop_
_entity.id
_entity.type
_entity.pdbx_description
1 polymer ?
#
loop_
_entity_poly.entity_id
_entity_poly.type
_entity_poly.pdbx_seq_one_letter_code
_entity_poly.pdbx_strand_id
1 'polypeptide(L)'
;MHELALDSQKLNELVDKCKHFSIYPRDIPSYERGSLQKPGVNELLIELVNQAIEDLLVLSQQERKSLVKSYPAAMNIYIDIDSIDFNDEIDIKKVAVYYIGAEIHRRKYSFKKIVNETTENSTVINKFPELKQKLDDDNLLLIDDSFTMHDYGIEYEGYIIQYHRLLRSKYLSYSNSKFLGRWISYYESKKLSNSFRIAVDHHSEVLPKENYGQVLEFDTWYGPAFDLDRIDDPSYTGLTVVKRNKNSLFEDSYKLDRTEFFWSHKDGIKTFEIEEISDNGQWYDHYLFNRYIHSERDTNRGVTRHLDGAVKIYLKNDYQRRFETYLPDKSSYKKIKMWRVDGDIDVDRWITLISFFYDGNEMVYEYFDPAGFKEKFELRVRDFKEWKKQQNDAH
;
A
#
# COMPACT_ATOMS: atom_id res chain seq x y z
N MET A 1 -2.43 2.95 28.14
CA MET A 1 -1.71 2.01 27.25
C MET A 1 -0.39 1.75 27.94
N HIS A 2 -0.02 0.49 28.21
CA HIS A 2 1.26 0.21 28.85
C HIS A 2 2.37 0.29 27.79
N GLU A 3 3.48 0.92 28.13
CA GLU A 3 4.71 0.93 27.36
C GLU A 3 5.79 0.26 28.21
N LEU A 4 6.67 -0.53 27.60
CA LEU A 4 7.81 -1.11 28.30
C LEU A 4 8.90 -0.04 28.43
N ALA A 5 9.66 -0.07 29.52
CA ALA A 5 10.66 0.92 29.87
C ALA A 5 12.00 0.66 29.17
N LEU A 6 11.97 0.63 27.84
CA LEU A 6 13.16 0.39 27.02
C LEU A 6 14.16 1.56 27.06
N ASP A 7 15.44 1.23 26.90
CA ASP A 7 16.48 2.23 26.64
C ASP A 7 16.18 3.01 25.33
N SER A 8 15.70 4.24 25.49
CA SER A 8 15.30 5.10 24.38
C SER A 8 16.45 5.44 23.42
N GLN A 9 17.69 5.51 23.90
CA GLN A 9 18.85 5.83 23.07
C GLN A 9 19.16 4.65 22.15
N LYS A 10 19.24 3.45 22.71
CA LYS A 10 19.47 2.22 21.94
C LYS A 10 18.34 1.94 20.96
N LEU A 11 17.10 2.18 21.37
CA LEU A 11 15.94 2.02 20.50
C LEU A 11 15.96 2.99 19.32
N ASN A 12 16.35 4.25 19.55
CA ASN A 12 16.52 5.22 18.46
C ASN A 12 17.68 4.82 17.53
N GLU A 13 18.80 4.34 18.08
CA GLU A 13 19.92 3.84 17.27
C GLU A 13 19.49 2.63 16.41
N LEU A 14 18.76 1.67 16.98
CA LEU A 14 18.23 0.54 16.25
C LEU A 14 17.28 0.99 15.13
N VAL A 15 16.40 1.97 15.41
CA VAL A 15 15.50 2.54 14.40
C VAL A 15 16.28 3.17 13.24
N ASP A 16 17.34 3.92 13.53
CA ASP A 16 18.16 4.54 12.49
C ASP A 16 18.93 3.50 11.67
N LYS A 17 19.49 2.46 12.29
CA LYS A 17 20.08 1.32 11.55
C LYS A 17 19.04 0.60 10.70
N CYS A 18 17.81 0.41 11.20
CA CYS A 18 16.73 -0.20 10.42
C CYS A 18 16.28 0.68 9.25
N LYS A 19 16.39 2.01 9.33
CA LYS A 19 16.19 2.89 8.16
C LYS A 19 17.34 2.69 7.17
N HIS A 20 18.57 2.77 7.65
CA HIS A 20 19.78 2.64 6.85
C HIS A 20 19.85 1.34 6.04
N PHE A 21 19.53 0.21 6.67
CA PHE A 21 19.55 -1.10 6.02
C PHE A 21 18.19 -1.50 5.41
N SER A 22 17.19 -0.60 5.41
CA SER A 22 15.83 -0.92 4.98
C SER A 22 15.23 -2.18 5.60
N ILE A 23 15.47 -2.37 6.89
CA ILE A 23 14.89 -3.47 7.67
C ILE A 23 13.45 -3.10 8.04
N TYR A 24 12.53 -4.03 7.82
CA TYR A 24 11.12 -3.84 8.16
C TYR A 24 10.82 -4.47 9.51
N PRO A 25 9.86 -3.92 10.27
CA PRO A 25 9.37 -4.47 11.53
C PRO A 25 9.05 -5.97 11.46
N ARG A 26 8.54 -6.47 10.33
CA ARG A 26 8.23 -7.89 10.15
C ARG A 26 9.45 -8.80 9.97
N ASP A 27 10.61 -8.24 9.62
CA ASP A 27 11.87 -8.99 9.51
C ASP A 27 12.61 -9.09 10.83
N ILE A 28 12.23 -8.29 11.83
CA ILE A 28 12.89 -8.23 13.14
C ILE A 28 13.07 -9.62 13.76
N PRO A 29 12.11 -10.56 13.70
CA PRO A 29 12.33 -11.93 14.16
C PRO A 29 13.49 -12.66 13.46
N SER A 30 13.74 -12.41 12.18
CA SER A 30 14.85 -13.03 11.43
C SER A 30 16.20 -12.49 11.86
N TYR A 31 16.27 -11.19 12.15
CA TYR A 31 17.50 -10.58 12.70
C TYR A 31 17.75 -11.02 14.14
N GLU A 32 16.71 -11.09 14.99
CA GLU A 32 16.89 -11.54 16.37
C GLU A 32 17.41 -12.99 16.43
N ARG A 33 16.87 -13.88 15.60
CA ARG A 33 17.33 -15.28 15.51
C ARG A 33 18.70 -15.45 14.86
N GLY A 34 19.27 -14.39 14.31
CA GLY A 34 20.54 -14.42 13.59
C GLY A 34 20.48 -15.09 12.20
N SER A 35 19.28 -15.38 11.68
CA SER A 35 19.13 -15.91 10.30
C SER A 35 19.44 -14.84 9.24
N LEU A 36 19.28 -13.58 9.59
CA LEU A 36 19.78 -12.42 8.86
C LEU A 36 20.73 -11.61 9.76
N GLN A 37 21.75 -11.01 9.17
CA GLN A 37 22.74 -10.22 9.91
C GLN A 37 23.01 -8.89 9.24
N LYS A 38 23.03 -7.82 10.04
CA LYS A 38 23.50 -6.50 9.63
C LYS A 38 24.34 -5.87 10.75
N PRO A 39 25.42 -5.14 10.42
CA PRO A 39 26.33 -4.56 11.41
C PRO A 39 25.62 -3.71 12.47
N GLY A 40 25.75 -4.08 13.75
CA GLY A 40 25.18 -3.33 14.88
C GLY A 40 23.67 -3.50 15.08
N VAL A 41 22.96 -4.22 14.20
CA VAL A 41 21.50 -4.42 14.33
C VAL A 41 21.21 -5.55 15.30
N ASN A 42 21.86 -6.69 15.10
CA ASN A 42 21.58 -7.91 15.87
C ASN A 42 21.91 -7.73 17.36
N GLU A 43 23.05 -7.08 17.70
CA GLU A 43 23.42 -6.86 19.11
C GLU A 43 22.41 -5.96 19.83
N LEU A 44 22.07 -4.80 19.24
CA LEU A 44 21.08 -3.87 19.80
C LEU A 44 19.72 -4.54 19.96
N LEU A 45 19.32 -5.35 18.98
CA LEU A 45 18.03 -6.04 19.01
C LEU A 45 17.97 -7.07 20.14
N ILE A 46 19.01 -7.89 20.31
CA ILE A 46 19.08 -8.87 21.42
C ILE A 46 19.00 -8.15 22.77
N GLU A 47 19.74 -7.06 22.95
CA GLU A 47 19.71 -6.30 24.20
C GLU A 47 18.32 -5.72 24.51
N LEU A 48 17.68 -5.08 23.53
CA LEU A 48 16.35 -4.51 23.69
C LEU A 48 15.27 -5.58 23.89
N VAL A 49 15.40 -6.74 23.24
CA VAL A 49 14.50 -7.88 23.45
C VAL A 49 14.62 -8.41 24.87
N ASN A 50 15.84 -8.53 25.41
CA ASN A 50 16.03 -8.96 26.79
C ASN A 50 15.42 -7.98 27.80
N GLN A 51 15.59 -6.67 27.60
CA GLN A 51 14.91 -5.65 28.43
C GLN A 51 13.38 -5.79 28.34
N ALA A 52 12.83 -5.98 27.13
CA ALA A 52 11.40 -6.18 26.94
C ALA A 52 10.91 -7.45 27.65
N ILE A 53 11.69 -8.54 27.67
CA ILE A 53 11.36 -9.76 28.42
C ILE A 53 11.30 -9.47 29.92
N GLU A 54 12.31 -8.79 30.47
CA GLU A 54 12.36 -8.41 31.89
C GLU A 54 11.13 -7.58 32.29
N ASP A 55 10.77 -6.57 31.49
CA ASP A 55 9.60 -5.75 31.73
C ASP A 55 8.28 -6.54 31.57
N LEU A 56 8.19 -7.44 30.58
CA LEU A 56 7.01 -8.29 30.43
C LEU A 56 6.79 -9.17 31.65
N LEU A 57 7.86 -9.71 32.25
CA LEU A 57 7.77 -10.61 33.40
C LEU A 57 7.18 -9.94 34.65
N VAL A 58 7.31 -8.62 34.79
CA VAL A 58 6.70 -7.87 35.91
C VAL A 58 5.23 -7.49 35.68
N LEU A 59 4.74 -7.53 34.44
CA LEU A 59 3.35 -7.24 34.11
C LEU A 59 2.42 -8.40 34.48
N SER A 60 1.19 -8.08 34.87
CA SER A 60 0.11 -9.05 34.99
C SER A 60 -0.31 -9.61 33.62
N GLN A 61 -0.95 -10.78 33.61
CA GLN A 61 -1.45 -11.39 32.37
C GLN A 61 -2.41 -10.47 31.59
N GLN A 62 -3.24 -9.69 32.29
CA GLN A 62 -4.17 -8.76 31.66
C GLN A 62 -3.43 -7.58 31.01
N GLU A 63 -2.38 -7.06 31.65
CA GLU A 63 -1.54 -6.01 31.10
C GLU A 63 -0.77 -6.49 29.86
N ARG A 64 -0.20 -7.70 29.89
CA ARG A 64 0.46 -8.29 28.72
C ARG A 64 -0.50 -8.46 27.55
N LYS A 65 -1.72 -8.95 27.80
CA LYS A 65 -2.76 -9.04 26.74
C LYS A 65 -3.15 -7.67 26.20
N SER A 66 -3.30 -6.68 27.07
CA SER A 66 -3.59 -5.29 26.67
C SER A 66 -2.45 -4.70 25.82
N LEU A 67 -1.20 -4.98 26.17
CA LEU A 67 -0.02 -4.58 25.44
C LEU A 67 0.01 -5.19 24.04
N VAL A 68 -0.19 -6.50 23.89
CA VAL A 68 -0.23 -7.15 22.57
C VAL A 68 -1.34 -6.54 21.70
N LYS A 69 -2.54 -6.34 22.24
CA LYS A 69 -3.65 -5.69 21.51
C LYS A 69 -3.33 -4.27 21.04
N SER A 70 -2.35 -3.60 21.65
CA SER A 70 -1.92 -2.25 21.27
C SER A 70 -0.94 -2.22 20.09
N TYR A 71 -0.47 -3.37 19.61
CA TYR A 71 0.50 -3.39 18.51
C TYR A 71 -0.14 -2.86 17.23
N PRO A 72 0.66 -2.28 16.31
CA PRO A 72 0.21 -1.97 14.97
C PRO A 72 -0.40 -3.20 14.30
N ALA A 73 -1.43 -3.02 13.47
CA ALA A 73 -2.10 -4.11 12.77
C ALA A 73 -1.11 -5.03 12.02
N ALA A 74 -0.06 -4.45 11.44
CA ALA A 74 1.01 -5.19 10.76
C ALA A 74 1.76 -6.19 11.64
N MET A 75 1.83 -5.97 12.96
CA MET A 75 2.51 -6.87 13.90
C MET A 75 1.53 -7.86 14.54
N ASN A 76 0.29 -7.45 14.78
CA ASN A 76 -0.74 -8.30 15.39
C ASN A 76 -1.02 -9.58 14.58
N ILE A 77 -0.87 -9.56 13.26
CA ILE A 77 -1.08 -10.76 12.42
C ILE A 77 -0.13 -11.92 12.75
N TYR A 78 0.99 -11.66 13.42
CA TYR A 78 1.99 -12.67 13.78
C TYR A 78 1.82 -13.21 15.21
N ILE A 79 0.87 -12.65 15.95
CA ILE A 79 0.58 -13.02 17.33
C ILE A 79 -0.90 -13.37 17.46
N ASP A 80 -1.19 -14.66 17.60
CA ASP A 80 -2.49 -15.11 18.07
C ASP A 80 -2.52 -15.01 19.60
N ILE A 81 -3.12 -13.92 20.09
CA ILE A 81 -3.18 -13.58 21.51
C ILE A 81 -3.91 -14.61 22.36
N ASP A 82 -4.85 -15.35 21.79
CA ASP A 82 -5.63 -16.35 22.52
C ASP A 82 -4.84 -17.66 22.66
N SER A 83 -3.82 -17.86 21.83
CA SER A 83 -2.89 -18.99 21.88
C SER A 83 -1.64 -18.78 22.76
N ILE A 84 -1.33 -17.53 23.16
CA ILE A 84 -0.11 -17.23 23.92
C ILE A 84 -0.19 -17.79 25.35
N ASP A 85 0.79 -18.59 25.74
CA ASP A 85 1.10 -18.89 27.13
C ASP A 85 2.15 -17.91 27.67
N PHE A 86 1.71 -16.98 28.51
CA PHE A 86 2.58 -16.00 29.14
C PHE A 86 3.47 -16.57 30.26
N ASN A 87 3.43 -17.88 30.51
CA ASN A 87 4.38 -18.57 31.38
C ASN A 87 5.46 -19.32 30.59
N ASP A 88 5.29 -19.45 29.28
CA ASP A 88 6.27 -20.07 28.40
C ASP A 88 7.31 -19.03 27.93
N GLU A 89 8.59 -19.39 28.06
CA GLU A 89 9.70 -18.50 27.75
C GLU A 89 9.77 -18.15 26.24
N ILE A 90 9.40 -19.10 25.38
CA ILE A 90 9.41 -18.92 23.92
C ILE A 90 8.33 -17.91 23.53
N ASP A 91 7.14 -18.02 24.11
CA ASP A 91 6.03 -17.12 23.87
C ASP A 91 6.29 -15.71 24.42
N ILE A 92 6.86 -15.57 25.62
CA ILE A 92 7.27 -14.26 26.16
C ILE A 92 8.31 -13.62 25.25
N LYS A 93 9.33 -14.38 24.83
CA LYS A 93 10.35 -13.89 23.90
C LYS A 93 9.74 -13.47 22.57
N LYS A 94 8.79 -14.24 22.01
CA LYS A 94 8.08 -13.89 20.80
C LYS A 94 7.34 -12.55 20.95
N VAL A 95 6.63 -12.35 22.06
CA VAL A 95 5.95 -11.09 22.37
C VAL A 95 6.95 -9.93 22.46
N ALA A 96 8.07 -10.11 23.15
CA ALA A 96 9.14 -9.11 23.25
C ALA A 96 9.71 -8.70 21.88
N VAL A 97 10.02 -9.67 21.01
CA VAL A 97 10.53 -9.42 19.65
C VAL A 97 9.55 -8.57 18.83
N TYR A 98 8.27 -8.93 18.83
CA TYR A 98 7.25 -8.17 18.10
C TYR A 98 6.91 -6.84 18.77
N TYR A 99 7.14 -6.69 20.09
CA TYR A 99 7.09 -5.38 20.74
C TYR A 99 8.17 -4.45 20.18
N ILE A 100 9.42 -4.91 20.06
CA ILE A 100 10.48 -4.12 19.44
C ILE A 100 10.13 -3.78 17.98
N GLY A 101 9.58 -4.74 17.23
CA GLY A 101 9.04 -4.50 15.88
C GLY A 101 7.96 -3.41 15.86
N ALA A 102 7.03 -3.43 16.81
CA ALA A 102 5.99 -2.42 16.96
C ALA A 102 6.55 -1.03 17.30
N GLU A 103 7.55 -0.95 18.18
CA GLU A 103 8.23 0.30 18.54
C GLU A 103 9.02 0.90 17.37
N ILE A 104 9.71 0.05 16.59
CA ILE A 104 10.36 0.47 15.34
C ILE A 104 9.31 0.97 14.37
N HIS A 105 8.18 0.27 14.23
CA HIS A 105 7.10 0.69 13.35
C HIS A 105 6.57 2.07 13.76
N ARG A 106 6.22 2.29 15.02
CA ARG A 106 5.69 3.59 15.49
C ARG A 106 6.66 4.76 15.21
N ARG A 107 7.97 4.56 15.40
CA ARG A 107 8.99 5.60 15.19
C ARG A 107 9.35 5.82 13.71
N LYS A 108 9.45 4.74 12.93
CA LYS A 108 9.83 4.77 11.52
C LYS A 108 8.66 5.20 10.62
N TYR A 109 7.43 4.84 10.98
CA TYR A 109 6.29 4.84 10.07
C TYR A 109 5.14 5.75 10.51
N SER A 110 5.40 7.04 10.69
CA SER A 110 4.34 8.02 10.98
C SER A 110 3.55 8.41 9.73
N PHE A 111 2.24 8.18 9.72
CA PHE A 111 1.38 8.62 8.61
C PHE A 111 1.27 10.15 8.54
N LYS A 112 1.37 10.84 9.67
CA LYS A 112 1.43 12.31 9.70
C LYS A 112 2.59 12.86 8.87
N LYS A 113 3.76 12.22 8.91
CA LYS A 113 4.92 12.63 8.09
C LYS A 113 4.66 12.41 6.60
N ILE A 114 4.06 11.28 6.22
CA ILE A 114 3.71 10.97 4.82
C ILE A 114 2.67 11.95 4.29
N VAL A 115 1.60 12.19 5.05
CA VAL A 115 0.52 13.09 4.64
C VAL A 115 1.03 14.52 4.48
N ASN A 116 2.01 14.94 5.28
CA ASN A 116 2.60 16.28 5.23
C ASN A 116 3.99 16.32 4.57
N GLU A 117 4.34 15.30 3.80
CA GLU A 117 5.61 15.26 3.08
C GLU A 117 5.68 16.45 2.10
N THR A 118 6.85 17.08 2.06
CA THR A 118 7.17 18.21 1.18
C THR A 118 8.59 18.06 0.66
N THR A 119 8.86 18.66 -0.49
CA THR A 119 10.19 18.62 -1.12
C THR A 119 11.21 19.53 -0.44
N GLU A 120 10.77 20.46 0.43
CA GLU A 120 11.64 21.42 1.12
C GLU A 120 12.70 20.75 2.02
N ASN A 121 12.37 19.62 2.62
CA ASN A 121 13.28 18.84 3.48
C ASN A 121 13.53 17.42 2.93
N SER A 122 13.51 17.27 1.61
CA SER A 122 13.67 15.96 0.98
C SER A 122 15.12 15.48 1.09
N THR A 123 15.32 14.31 1.72
CA THR A 123 16.58 13.56 1.71
C THR A 123 17.05 13.27 0.28
N VAL A 124 16.13 12.89 -0.60
CA VAL A 124 16.41 12.61 -2.02
C VAL A 124 16.92 13.86 -2.73
N ILE A 125 16.22 15.00 -2.62
CA ILE A 125 16.63 16.26 -3.28
C ILE A 125 17.89 16.84 -2.64
N ASN A 126 18.07 16.71 -1.33
CA ASN A 126 19.29 17.17 -0.66
C ASN A 126 20.52 16.40 -1.15
N LYS A 127 20.37 15.12 -1.50
CA LYS A 127 21.46 14.30 -2.06
C LYS A 127 21.64 14.51 -3.57
N PHE A 128 20.53 14.65 -4.30
CA PHE A 128 20.50 14.81 -5.77
C PHE A 128 19.68 16.07 -6.15
N PRO A 129 20.24 17.28 -5.97
CA PRO A 129 19.50 18.53 -6.17
C PRO A 129 18.95 18.71 -7.58
N GLU A 130 19.62 18.14 -8.59
CA GLU A 130 19.22 18.17 -9.99
C GLU A 130 17.90 17.45 -10.25
N LEU A 131 17.53 16.46 -9.43
CA LEU A 131 16.24 15.75 -9.56
C LEU A 131 15.05 16.65 -9.30
N LYS A 132 15.23 17.80 -8.63
CA LYS A 132 14.16 18.78 -8.41
C LYS A 132 13.57 19.29 -9.73
N GLN A 133 14.37 19.36 -10.79
CA GLN A 133 13.92 19.80 -12.13
C GLN A 133 13.11 18.72 -12.86
N LYS A 134 13.16 17.47 -12.38
CA LYS A 134 12.42 16.33 -12.94
C LYS A 134 11.10 16.07 -12.19
N LEU A 135 10.79 16.83 -11.15
CA LEU A 135 9.50 16.74 -10.45
C LEU A 135 8.46 17.61 -11.17
N ASP A 136 7.25 17.09 -11.35
CA ASP A 136 6.11 17.88 -11.81
C ASP A 136 5.41 18.62 -10.64
N ASP A 137 4.35 19.37 -10.95
CA ASP A 137 3.58 20.15 -9.96
C ASP A 137 2.90 19.27 -8.90
N ASP A 138 2.72 17.96 -9.17
CA ASP A 138 2.18 16.97 -8.25
C ASP A 138 3.30 16.28 -7.43
N ASN A 139 4.57 16.69 -7.59
CA ASN A 139 5.79 16.07 -7.05
C ASN A 139 6.04 14.64 -7.55
N LEU A 140 5.56 14.29 -8.74
CA LEU A 140 5.90 13.03 -9.38
C LEU A 140 7.23 13.16 -10.13
N LEU A 141 8.12 12.18 -9.95
CA LEU A 141 9.39 12.11 -10.68
C LEU A 141 9.12 11.66 -12.12
N LEU A 142 9.52 12.49 -13.09
CA LEU A 142 9.55 12.15 -14.51
C LEU A 142 10.64 11.13 -14.78
N ILE A 143 10.23 9.97 -15.30
CA ILE A 143 11.13 8.84 -15.59
C ILE A 143 11.62 8.94 -17.03
N ASP A 144 12.93 8.78 -17.19
CA ASP A 144 13.66 8.74 -18.45
C ASP A 144 14.82 7.72 -18.37
N ASP A 145 15.65 7.66 -19.41
CA ASP A 145 16.75 6.68 -19.52
C ASP A 145 17.90 6.89 -18.51
N SER A 146 17.88 7.95 -17.69
CA SER A 146 18.85 8.11 -16.60
C SER A 146 18.54 7.23 -15.38
N PHE A 147 17.37 6.60 -15.35
CA PHE A 147 16.93 5.74 -14.26
C PHE A 147 16.91 4.27 -14.67
N THR A 148 17.30 3.39 -13.74
CA THR A 148 17.03 1.95 -13.87
C THR A 148 15.92 1.58 -12.90
N MET A 149 14.81 1.07 -13.43
CA MET A 149 13.62 0.78 -12.64
C MET A 149 13.70 -0.59 -11.99
N HIS A 150 13.46 -0.66 -10.69
CA HIS A 150 13.29 -1.90 -9.93
C HIS A 150 11.89 -1.92 -9.30
N ASP A 151 11.38 -3.10 -8.94
CA ASP A 151 10.07 -3.29 -8.29
C ASP A 151 9.96 -2.68 -6.88
N TYR A 152 11.08 -2.27 -6.33
CA TYR A 152 11.21 -1.81 -4.95
C TYR A 152 11.75 -0.37 -4.84
N GLY A 153 12.30 0.15 -5.93
CA GLY A 153 12.78 1.52 -6.02
C GLY A 153 13.37 1.82 -7.38
N ILE A 154 13.95 3.01 -7.50
CA ILE A 154 14.52 3.55 -8.72
C ILE A 154 16.02 3.69 -8.50
N GLU A 155 16.82 3.03 -9.31
CA GLU A 155 18.26 3.19 -9.27
C GLU A 155 18.68 4.47 -10.00
N TYR A 156 19.49 5.28 -9.31
CA TYR A 156 20.08 6.52 -9.80
C TYR A 156 21.45 6.74 -9.14
N GLU A 157 22.49 6.97 -9.94
CA GLU A 157 23.86 7.27 -9.46
C GLU A 157 24.40 6.27 -8.40
N GLY A 158 24.09 4.98 -8.54
CA GLY A 158 24.52 3.93 -7.61
C GLY A 158 23.71 3.84 -6.31
N TYR A 159 22.60 4.56 -6.22
CA TYR A 159 21.66 4.51 -5.10
C TYR A 159 20.27 4.07 -5.53
N ILE A 160 19.49 3.48 -4.61
CA ILE A 160 18.07 3.18 -4.77
C ILE A 160 17.25 4.25 -4.06
N ILE A 161 16.45 4.98 -4.83
CA ILE A 161 15.42 5.90 -4.38
C ILE A 161 14.12 5.10 -4.20
N GLN A 162 13.52 5.09 -3.01
CA GLN A 162 12.32 4.31 -2.76
C GLN A 162 11.09 4.96 -3.39
N TYR A 163 10.14 4.14 -3.85
CA TYR A 163 8.81 4.63 -4.20
C TYR A 163 8.09 5.18 -2.98
N HIS A 164 7.23 6.16 -3.21
CA HIS A 164 6.42 6.78 -2.18
C HIS A 164 5.63 5.73 -1.38
N ARG A 165 5.56 5.90 -0.06
CA ARG A 165 5.01 4.85 0.82
C ARG A 165 3.54 4.49 0.56
N LEU A 166 2.75 5.43 0.04
CA LEU A 166 1.36 5.15 -0.34
C LEU A 166 1.20 4.28 -1.60
N LEU A 167 2.30 3.98 -2.33
CA LEU A 167 2.33 2.96 -3.39
C LEU A 167 2.56 1.55 -2.87
N ARG A 168 2.83 1.35 -1.57
CA ARG A 168 3.11 0.02 -1.01
C ARG A 168 1.82 -0.72 -0.69
N SER A 169 1.85 -2.06 -0.72
CA SER A 169 0.67 -2.87 -0.40
C SER A 169 0.16 -2.54 1.01
N LYS A 170 -1.14 -2.20 1.10
CA LYS A 170 -1.84 -1.74 2.31
C LYS A 170 -1.13 -0.61 3.07
N TYR A 171 -0.26 0.16 2.41
CA TYR A 171 0.54 1.25 3.01
C TYR A 171 1.55 0.81 4.11
N LEU A 172 1.73 -0.50 4.30
CA LEU A 172 2.42 -1.08 5.45
C LEU A 172 3.60 -2.00 5.08
N SER A 173 3.70 -2.50 3.84
CA SER A 173 4.71 -3.49 3.43
C SER A 173 5.85 -2.92 2.55
N TYR A 174 6.60 -3.81 1.90
CA TYR A 174 7.82 -3.61 1.09
C TYR A 174 7.59 -2.75 -0.17
N SER A 175 6.69 -3.17 -1.07
CA SER A 175 6.24 -2.41 -2.25
C SER A 175 4.98 -3.05 -2.83
N ASN A 176 4.22 -2.35 -3.69
CA ASN A 176 3.20 -3.01 -4.53
C ASN A 176 3.91 -3.55 -5.79
N SER A 177 4.71 -4.60 -5.60
CA SER A 177 5.58 -5.18 -6.64
C SER A 177 4.81 -5.62 -7.88
N LYS A 178 3.55 -6.04 -7.74
CA LYS A 178 2.71 -6.42 -8.89
C LYS A 178 2.35 -5.22 -9.75
N PHE A 179 1.80 -4.16 -9.14
CA PHE A 179 1.51 -2.93 -9.85
C PHE A 179 2.77 -2.35 -10.49
N LEU A 180 3.84 -2.22 -9.69
CA LEU A 180 5.11 -1.68 -10.15
C LEU A 180 5.71 -2.51 -11.28
N GLY A 181 5.69 -3.83 -11.20
CA GLY A 181 6.16 -4.71 -12.29
C GLY A 181 5.38 -4.51 -13.60
N ARG A 182 4.05 -4.33 -13.53
CA ARG A 182 3.23 -4.02 -14.72
C ARG A 182 3.49 -2.63 -15.25
N TRP A 183 3.64 -1.65 -14.37
CA TRP A 183 3.94 -0.26 -14.70
C TRP A 183 5.33 -0.14 -15.37
N ILE A 184 6.36 -0.79 -14.81
CA ILE A 184 7.73 -0.81 -15.34
C ILE A 184 7.76 -1.54 -16.69
N SER A 185 7.11 -2.70 -16.79
CA SER A 185 6.97 -3.41 -18.08
C SER A 185 6.33 -2.53 -19.15
N TYR A 186 5.36 -1.70 -18.76
CA TYR A 186 4.71 -0.79 -19.69
C TYR A 186 5.61 0.38 -20.08
N TYR A 187 6.31 0.97 -19.10
CA TYR A 187 7.35 1.98 -19.33
C TYR A 187 8.37 1.50 -20.37
N GLU A 188 8.99 0.34 -20.17
CA GLU A 188 10.00 -0.18 -21.11
C GLU A 188 9.43 -0.37 -22.53
N SER A 189 8.15 -0.71 -22.65
CA SER A 189 7.51 -0.91 -23.95
C SER A 189 7.06 0.37 -24.66
N LYS A 190 6.90 1.50 -23.94
CA LYS A 190 6.29 2.73 -24.46
C LYS A 190 7.00 4.03 -24.07
N LYS A 191 8.18 3.98 -23.44
CA LYS A 191 8.92 5.18 -23.00
C LYS A 191 9.25 6.19 -24.10
N LEU A 192 9.23 5.77 -25.37
CA LEU A 192 9.43 6.67 -26.51
C LEU A 192 8.16 7.41 -26.96
N SER A 193 6.97 6.87 -26.67
CA SER A 193 5.69 7.45 -27.11
C SER A 193 4.87 8.05 -25.96
N ASN A 194 5.14 7.63 -24.72
CA ASN A 194 4.36 7.98 -23.54
C ASN A 194 5.28 8.56 -22.47
N SER A 195 4.75 9.50 -21.69
CA SER A 195 5.42 10.09 -20.53
C SER A 195 5.00 9.36 -19.27
N PHE A 196 5.97 8.98 -18.45
CA PHE A 196 5.76 8.22 -17.22
C PHE A 196 6.27 9.01 -16.02
N ARG A 197 5.43 9.14 -14.98
CA ARG A 197 5.80 9.78 -13.72
C ARG A 197 5.36 8.95 -12.53
N ILE A 198 6.16 8.94 -11.46
CA ILE A 198 5.88 8.15 -10.26
C ILE A 198 6.37 8.88 -9.01
N ALA A 199 5.64 8.73 -7.91
CA ALA A 199 5.98 9.35 -6.64
C ALA A 199 7.12 8.58 -5.97
N VAL A 200 8.08 9.32 -5.43
CA VAL A 200 9.18 8.80 -4.63
C VAL A 200 9.02 9.20 -3.17
N ASP A 201 9.60 8.44 -2.25
CA ASP A 201 9.61 8.76 -0.82
C ASP A 201 10.74 9.76 -0.55
N HIS A 202 10.37 11.03 -0.37
CA HIS A 202 11.32 12.13 -0.26
C HIS A 202 12.10 12.12 1.04
N HIS A 203 11.61 11.44 2.08
CA HIS A 203 12.24 11.37 3.40
C HIS A 203 12.87 10.02 3.71
N SER A 204 12.69 9.00 2.87
CA SER A 204 13.43 7.75 2.95
C SER A 204 14.93 7.98 2.76
N GLU A 205 15.74 7.14 3.42
CA GLU A 205 17.16 7.08 3.10
C GLU A 205 17.37 6.50 1.70
N VAL A 206 18.18 7.19 0.91
CA VAL A 206 18.72 6.68 -0.35
C VAL A 206 19.68 5.52 -0.05
N LEU A 207 19.33 4.33 -0.50
CA LEU A 207 20.10 3.13 -0.18
C LEU A 207 21.24 2.98 -1.17
N PRO A 208 22.49 2.75 -0.72
CA PRO A 208 23.53 2.29 -1.63
C PRO A 208 23.07 1.00 -2.33
N LYS A 209 23.31 0.89 -3.65
CA LYS A 209 22.86 -0.25 -4.47
C LYS A 209 23.34 -1.59 -3.92
N GLU A 210 24.53 -1.66 -3.34
CA GLU A 210 25.10 -2.86 -2.72
C GLU A 210 24.28 -3.38 -1.53
N ASN A 211 23.45 -2.53 -0.92
CA ASN A 211 22.57 -2.91 0.18
C ASN A 211 21.15 -3.27 -0.30
N TYR A 212 20.87 -3.18 -1.60
CA TYR A 212 19.59 -3.55 -2.16
C TYR A 212 19.38 -5.07 -2.09
N GLY A 213 18.22 -5.48 -1.57
CA GLY A 213 17.75 -6.86 -1.58
C GLY A 213 16.33 -6.91 -2.12
N GLN A 214 16.08 -7.78 -3.10
CA GLN A 214 14.76 -7.96 -3.69
C GLN A 214 13.92 -8.92 -2.85
N VAL A 215 12.67 -8.53 -2.56
CA VAL A 215 11.66 -9.40 -1.95
C VAL A 215 10.49 -9.52 -2.94
N LEU A 216 10.25 -10.74 -3.40
CA LEU A 216 9.14 -11.02 -4.32
C LEU A 216 7.92 -11.50 -3.53
N GLU A 217 6.81 -10.78 -3.67
CA GLU A 217 5.49 -11.19 -3.17
C GLU A 217 4.69 -11.77 -4.35
N PHE A 218 4.39 -13.07 -4.28
CA PHE A 218 3.60 -13.76 -5.30
C PHE A 218 2.15 -13.91 -4.83
N ASP A 219 1.23 -13.43 -5.65
CA ASP A 219 -0.21 -13.56 -5.45
C ASP A 219 -0.87 -13.42 -6.82
N THR A 220 -1.90 -14.21 -7.11
CA THR A 220 -2.48 -14.24 -8.46
C THR A 220 -3.72 -13.35 -8.55
N TRP A 221 -3.58 -12.25 -9.28
CA TRP A 221 -4.65 -11.33 -9.63
C TRP A 221 -4.79 -11.30 -11.15
N TYR A 222 -6.00 -11.55 -11.64
CA TYR A 222 -6.30 -11.61 -13.07
C TYR A 222 -6.95 -10.30 -13.50
N GLY A 223 -6.70 -9.89 -14.74
CA GLY A 223 -7.38 -8.79 -15.42
C GLY A 223 -8.19 -9.38 -16.59
N PRO A 224 -9.48 -9.08 -16.72
CA PRO A 224 -10.34 -9.69 -17.74
C PRO A 224 -10.84 -8.68 -18.80
N ALA A 225 -11.57 -9.16 -19.82
CA ALA A 225 -12.05 -8.35 -20.94
C ALA A 225 -13.31 -7.53 -20.60
N PHE A 226 -13.22 -6.23 -20.82
CA PHE A 226 -14.26 -5.20 -20.62
C PHE A 226 -15.21 -5.09 -21.82
N ASP A 227 -16.44 -4.62 -21.61
CA ASP A 227 -17.37 -4.28 -22.70
C ASP A 227 -16.88 -3.02 -23.45
N LEU A 228 -15.96 -3.26 -24.40
CA LEU A 228 -15.30 -2.23 -25.20
C LEU A 228 -16.28 -1.44 -26.08
N ASP A 229 -17.43 -2.02 -26.42
CA ASP A 229 -18.34 -1.45 -27.42
C ASP A 229 -18.95 -0.11 -26.97
N ARG A 230 -18.94 0.17 -25.66
CA ARG A 230 -19.52 1.38 -25.07
C ARG A 230 -18.49 2.39 -24.58
N ILE A 231 -17.19 2.09 -24.69
CA ILE A 231 -16.16 2.95 -24.13
C ILE A 231 -16.14 4.32 -24.81
N ASP A 232 -16.41 4.38 -26.12
CA ASP A 232 -16.43 5.61 -26.91
C ASP A 232 -17.83 6.23 -27.06
N ASP A 233 -18.89 5.58 -26.58
CA ASP A 233 -20.25 6.13 -26.59
C ASP A 233 -20.33 7.36 -25.66
N PRO A 234 -20.59 8.58 -26.18
CA PRO A 234 -20.69 9.80 -25.38
C PRO A 234 -21.88 9.81 -24.42
N SER A 235 -22.91 9.02 -24.70
CA SER A 235 -24.12 8.91 -23.88
C SER A 235 -23.97 7.92 -22.73
N TYR A 236 -23.04 6.96 -22.86
CA TYR A 236 -22.72 5.98 -21.82
C TYR A 236 -21.90 6.63 -20.70
N THR A 237 -22.61 7.36 -19.84
CA THR A 237 -22.11 8.12 -18.69
C THR A 237 -22.92 7.76 -17.44
N GLY A 238 -22.42 8.15 -16.27
CA GLY A 238 -23.11 7.95 -15.00
C GLY A 238 -22.25 7.29 -13.94
N LEU A 239 -22.87 7.08 -12.78
CA LEU A 239 -22.26 6.46 -11.61
C LEU A 239 -22.69 5.00 -11.52
N THR A 240 -21.72 4.10 -11.41
CA THR A 240 -21.92 2.72 -10.98
C THR A 240 -21.33 2.57 -9.58
N VAL A 241 -22.11 1.96 -8.68
CA VAL A 241 -21.68 1.66 -7.31
C VAL A 241 -21.72 0.15 -7.14
N VAL A 242 -20.57 -0.44 -6.85
CA VAL A 242 -20.46 -1.85 -6.49
C VAL A 242 -20.19 -1.92 -4.99
N LYS A 243 -21.05 -2.62 -4.24
CA LYS A 243 -20.89 -2.78 -2.79
C LYS A 243 -20.20 -4.10 -2.47
N ARG A 244 -19.30 -4.08 -1.48
CA ARG A 244 -18.65 -5.29 -1.02
C ARG A 244 -19.65 -6.16 -0.25
N ASN A 245 -19.63 -7.46 -0.53
CA ASN A 245 -20.30 -8.41 0.35
C ASN A 245 -19.50 -8.57 1.65
N LYS A 246 -20.10 -8.14 2.76
CA LYS A 246 -19.50 -8.20 4.11
C LYS A 246 -19.28 -9.62 4.63
N ASN A 247 -19.83 -10.64 3.97
CA ASN A 247 -19.57 -12.04 4.26
C ASN A 247 -18.53 -12.68 3.31
N SER A 248 -17.88 -11.91 2.44
CA SER A 248 -16.86 -12.43 1.52
C SER A 248 -15.50 -12.59 2.20
N LEU A 249 -14.66 -13.50 1.68
CA LEU A 249 -13.28 -13.67 2.14
C LEU A 249 -12.44 -12.38 2.06
N PHE A 250 -12.81 -11.45 1.16
CA PHE A 250 -12.07 -10.23 0.93
C PHE A 250 -12.23 -9.25 2.09
N GLU A 251 -13.34 -9.30 2.82
CA GLU A 251 -13.62 -8.46 3.98
C GLU A 251 -12.61 -8.66 5.11
N ASP A 252 -12.10 -9.89 5.29
CA ASP A 252 -11.08 -10.19 6.28
C ASP A 252 -9.70 -9.63 5.88
N SER A 253 -9.45 -9.50 4.58
CA SER A 253 -8.13 -9.11 4.04
C SER A 253 -7.98 -7.59 3.88
N TYR A 254 -9.05 -6.90 3.52
CA TYR A 254 -9.09 -5.46 3.24
C TYR A 254 -10.54 -5.00 3.47
N LYS A 255 -10.81 -3.95 4.27
CA LYS A 255 -12.21 -3.58 4.57
C LYS A 255 -12.64 -2.38 3.74
N LEU A 256 -13.50 -2.64 2.77
CA LEU A 256 -14.13 -1.63 1.92
C LEU A 256 -15.64 -1.74 2.04
N ASP A 257 -16.34 -0.61 1.98
CA ASP A 257 -17.80 -0.56 1.89
C ASP A 257 -18.24 -0.77 0.44
N ARG A 258 -17.63 0.00 -0.48
CA ARG A 258 -17.99 0.03 -1.90
C ARG A 258 -16.86 0.56 -2.76
N THR A 259 -17.01 0.40 -4.07
CA THR A 259 -16.22 1.10 -5.09
C THR A 259 -17.17 1.85 -6.01
N GLU A 260 -16.85 3.11 -6.26
CA GLU A 260 -17.62 4.01 -7.10
C GLU A 260 -16.87 4.20 -8.43
N PHE A 261 -17.56 3.94 -9.54
CA PHE A 261 -17.05 4.10 -10.90
C PHE A 261 -17.89 5.17 -11.59
N PHE A 262 -17.27 6.26 -12.01
CA PHE A 262 -17.99 7.40 -12.58
C PHE A 262 -17.46 7.73 -13.97
N TRP A 263 -18.36 7.71 -14.94
CA TRP A 263 -18.12 8.18 -16.30
C TRP A 263 -18.80 9.53 -16.51
N SER A 264 -18.06 10.49 -17.04
CA SER A 264 -18.61 11.75 -17.55
C SER A 264 -18.06 12.03 -18.94
N HIS A 265 -18.73 12.89 -19.70
CA HIS A 265 -18.30 13.27 -21.03
C HIS A 265 -18.48 14.77 -21.24
N LYS A 266 -17.42 15.43 -21.71
CA LYS A 266 -17.43 16.86 -22.03
C LYS A 266 -16.42 17.16 -23.13
N ASP A 267 -16.83 17.93 -24.13
CA ASP A 267 -15.95 18.45 -25.20
C ASP A 267 -15.15 17.37 -25.94
N GLY A 268 -15.77 16.21 -26.22
CA GLY A 268 -15.12 15.08 -26.90
C GLY A 268 -14.20 14.25 -26.02
N ILE A 269 -14.13 14.57 -24.72
CA ILE A 269 -13.33 13.85 -23.74
C ILE A 269 -14.27 13.13 -22.79
N LYS A 270 -14.09 11.82 -22.71
CA LYS A 270 -14.74 10.97 -21.72
C LYS A 270 -13.80 10.81 -20.53
N THR A 271 -14.27 11.19 -19.36
CA THR A 271 -13.53 11.10 -18.11
C THR A 271 -14.04 9.91 -17.31
N PHE A 272 -13.11 9.07 -16.87
CA PHE A 272 -13.39 7.95 -15.97
C PHE A 272 -12.73 8.17 -14.64
N GLU A 273 -13.48 7.94 -13.57
CA GLU A 273 -13.00 8.05 -12.21
C GLU A 273 -13.38 6.81 -11.43
N ILE A 274 -12.46 6.32 -10.60
CA ILE A 274 -12.73 5.27 -9.63
C ILE A 274 -12.35 5.80 -8.26
N GLU A 275 -13.17 5.56 -7.25
CA GLU A 275 -12.80 5.73 -5.85
C GLU A 275 -13.22 4.50 -5.04
N GLU A 276 -12.28 3.91 -4.29
CA GLU A 276 -12.66 2.95 -3.25
C GLU A 276 -13.14 3.69 -2.00
N ILE A 277 -14.15 3.16 -1.32
CA ILE A 277 -14.67 3.72 -0.08
C ILE A 277 -14.34 2.74 1.03
N SER A 278 -13.35 3.06 1.84
CA SER A 278 -12.98 2.25 3.00
C SER A 278 -14.09 2.23 4.05
N ASP A 279 -14.16 1.15 4.82
CA ASP A 279 -15.06 1.10 5.97
C ASP A 279 -14.71 2.16 7.02
N ASN A 280 -15.76 2.72 7.65
CA ASN A 280 -15.62 3.67 8.75
C ASN A 280 -15.06 2.96 9.99
N GLY A 281 -13.73 2.85 10.07
CA GLY A 281 -13.03 2.07 11.08
C GLY A 281 -11.58 1.73 10.70
N GLN A 282 -11.23 1.80 9.42
CA GLN A 282 -9.86 1.60 8.90
C GLN A 282 -8.98 2.85 9.10
N TRP A 283 -8.79 3.26 10.35
CA TRP A 283 -7.99 4.45 10.68
C TRP A 283 -6.50 4.12 10.79
N TYR A 284 -5.69 4.90 10.09
CA TYR A 284 -4.24 4.94 10.19
C TYR A 284 -3.85 6.23 10.92
N ASP A 285 -3.63 6.13 12.23
CA ASP A 285 -3.58 7.28 13.15
C ASP A 285 -4.89 8.09 13.12
N HIS A 286 -4.86 9.29 12.50
CA HIS A 286 -6.02 10.18 12.32
C HIS A 286 -6.52 10.23 10.88
N TYR A 287 -5.94 9.42 10.00
CA TYR A 287 -6.16 9.45 8.56
C TYR A 287 -6.86 8.19 8.08
N LEU A 288 -7.69 8.35 7.05
CA LEU A 288 -8.20 7.26 6.24
C LEU A 288 -7.81 7.52 4.78
N PHE A 289 -7.44 6.44 4.09
CA PHE A 289 -6.88 6.48 2.75
C PHE A 289 -7.78 5.73 1.78
N ASN A 290 -8.20 6.40 0.72
CA ASN A 290 -8.93 5.81 -0.40
C ASN A 290 -8.11 5.98 -1.68
N ARG A 291 -7.78 4.87 -2.35
CA ARG A 291 -7.22 4.90 -3.71
C ARG A 291 -8.23 5.48 -4.69
N TYR A 292 -7.72 6.28 -5.60
CA TYR A 292 -8.48 7.00 -6.60
C TYR A 292 -7.76 6.95 -7.94
N ILE A 293 -8.52 6.71 -9.01
CA ILE A 293 -8.04 6.78 -10.40
C ILE A 293 -8.77 7.90 -11.12
N HIS A 294 -8.04 8.64 -11.95
CA HIS A 294 -8.58 9.54 -12.96
C HIS A 294 -8.02 9.17 -14.34
N SER A 295 -8.88 9.15 -15.34
CA SER A 295 -8.47 8.87 -16.72
C SER A 295 -9.27 9.69 -17.71
N GLU A 296 -8.62 10.07 -18.80
CA GLU A 296 -9.25 10.78 -19.91
C GLU A 296 -9.07 10.01 -21.21
N ARG A 297 -10.19 9.82 -21.91
CA ARG A 297 -10.27 9.21 -23.22
C ARG A 297 -10.77 10.21 -24.24
N ASP A 298 -10.01 10.41 -25.30
CA ASP A 298 -10.44 11.16 -26.47
C ASP A 298 -11.32 10.25 -27.33
N THR A 299 -12.62 10.51 -27.36
CA THR A 299 -13.61 9.66 -28.05
C THR A 299 -13.54 9.82 -29.57
N ASN A 300 -13.01 10.95 -30.07
CA ASN A 300 -12.82 11.14 -31.51
C ASN A 300 -11.62 10.33 -32.01
N ARG A 301 -10.55 10.25 -31.20
CA ARG A 301 -9.36 9.44 -31.51
C ARG A 301 -9.50 7.98 -31.10
N GLY A 302 -10.42 7.65 -30.21
CA GLY A 302 -10.54 6.32 -29.61
C GLY A 302 -9.34 5.96 -28.73
N VAL A 303 -8.71 6.95 -28.10
CA VAL A 303 -7.45 6.77 -27.35
C VAL A 303 -7.58 7.29 -25.93
N THR A 304 -7.14 6.49 -24.96
CA THR A 304 -6.91 6.96 -23.59
C THR A 304 -5.62 7.76 -23.57
N ARG A 305 -5.71 9.07 -23.31
CA ARG A 305 -4.59 10.00 -23.40
C ARG A 305 -3.89 10.28 -22.07
N HIS A 306 -4.58 9.95 -20.98
CA HIS A 306 -4.17 10.27 -19.63
C HIS A 306 -4.72 9.24 -18.64
N LEU A 307 -3.88 8.78 -17.73
CA LEU A 307 -4.23 7.91 -16.62
C LEU A 307 -3.34 8.26 -15.43
N ASP A 308 -3.95 8.65 -14.31
CA ASP A 308 -3.25 8.83 -13.05
C ASP A 308 -3.93 8.12 -11.89
N GLY A 309 -3.11 7.67 -10.94
CA GLY A 309 -3.53 7.08 -9.68
C GLY A 309 -3.08 7.92 -8.51
N ALA A 310 -3.95 8.07 -7.53
CA ALA A 310 -3.76 8.88 -6.35
C ALA A 310 -4.31 8.18 -5.10
N VAL A 311 -3.98 8.74 -3.95
CA VAL A 311 -4.62 8.41 -2.68
C VAL A 311 -5.27 9.67 -2.14
N LYS A 312 -6.59 9.62 -1.93
CA LYS A 312 -7.36 10.62 -1.22
C LYS A 312 -7.31 10.34 0.27
N ILE A 313 -7.11 11.39 1.04
CA ILE A 313 -6.89 11.35 2.48
C ILE A 313 -8.05 12.06 3.16
N TYR A 314 -8.55 11.44 4.21
CA TYR A 314 -9.68 11.94 4.99
C TYR A 314 -9.31 12.02 6.45
N LEU A 315 -9.80 13.06 7.12
CA LEU A 315 -9.73 13.17 8.57
C LEU A 315 -10.95 12.51 9.21
N LYS A 316 -10.78 12.05 10.45
CA LYS A 316 -11.84 11.37 11.21
C LYS A 316 -13.18 12.08 11.24
N ASN A 317 -13.17 13.40 11.40
CA ASN A 317 -14.40 14.18 11.53
C ASN A 317 -15.08 14.45 10.18
N ASP A 318 -14.33 14.36 9.07
CA ASP A 318 -14.82 14.75 7.74
C ASP A 318 -15.20 13.54 6.89
N TYR A 319 -14.68 12.35 7.22
CA TYR A 319 -14.92 11.15 6.40
C TYR A 319 -16.38 10.72 6.38
N GLN A 320 -17.14 10.96 7.44
CA GLN A 320 -18.56 10.57 7.49
C GLN A 320 -19.34 11.18 6.32
N ARG A 321 -19.07 12.45 5.98
CA ARG A 321 -19.68 13.08 4.81
C ARG A 321 -19.32 12.34 3.54
N ARG A 322 -18.03 12.01 3.32
CA ARG A 322 -17.62 11.25 2.13
C ARG A 322 -18.27 9.87 2.07
N PHE A 323 -18.39 9.20 3.22
CA PHE A 323 -19.01 7.89 3.33
C PHE A 323 -20.49 7.92 2.94
N GLU A 324 -21.19 9.03 3.22
CA GLU A 324 -22.60 9.25 2.91
C GLU A 324 -22.85 9.84 1.51
N THR A 325 -21.85 10.48 0.89
CA THR A 325 -21.93 11.03 -0.47
C THR A 325 -21.37 10.07 -1.52
N TYR A 326 -21.59 10.39 -2.79
CA TYR A 326 -21.09 9.64 -3.94
C TYR A 326 -20.40 10.58 -4.93
N LEU A 327 -19.56 10.03 -5.82
CA LEU A 327 -19.07 10.77 -6.98
C LEU A 327 -20.24 11.41 -7.75
N PRO A 328 -20.11 12.67 -8.22
CA PRO A 328 -18.86 13.42 -8.37
C PRO A 328 -18.46 14.30 -7.17
N ASP A 329 -19.02 14.13 -5.96
CA ASP A 329 -18.45 14.80 -4.77
C ASP A 329 -17.07 14.20 -4.47
N LYS A 330 -16.02 15.01 -4.65
CA LYS A 330 -14.61 14.60 -4.54
C LYS A 330 -13.92 15.19 -3.32
N SER A 331 -14.67 15.84 -2.43
CA SER A 331 -14.11 16.54 -1.28
C SER A 331 -13.24 15.59 -0.45
N SER A 332 -11.99 15.94 -0.23
CA SER A 332 -11.04 15.20 0.60
C SER A 332 -10.15 16.22 1.32
N TYR A 333 -9.54 15.81 2.44
CA TYR A 333 -8.61 16.67 3.16
C TYR A 333 -7.35 16.93 2.34
N LYS A 334 -6.81 15.89 1.71
CA LYS A 334 -5.66 15.97 0.80
C LYS A 334 -5.76 14.88 -0.27
N LYS A 335 -5.24 15.16 -1.46
CA LYS A 335 -5.03 14.17 -2.53
C LYS A 335 -3.55 14.14 -2.84
N ILE A 336 -2.93 12.96 -2.81
CA ILE A 336 -1.52 12.79 -3.21
C ILE A 336 -1.50 11.89 -4.44
N LYS A 337 -0.99 12.41 -5.56
CA LYS A 337 -0.80 11.59 -6.77
C LYS A 337 0.37 10.65 -6.57
N MET A 338 0.21 9.42 -7.05
CA MET A 338 1.17 8.35 -6.86
C MET A 338 1.88 7.99 -8.16
N TRP A 339 1.17 8.03 -9.28
CA TRP A 339 1.72 7.71 -10.59
C TRP A 339 0.86 8.31 -11.69
N ARG A 340 1.46 8.52 -12.86
CA ARG A 340 0.82 9.10 -14.02
C ARG A 340 1.44 8.56 -15.31
N VAL A 341 0.59 8.27 -16.28
CA VAL A 341 0.99 7.98 -17.66
C VAL A 341 0.20 8.91 -18.58
N ASP A 342 0.91 9.60 -19.47
CA ASP A 342 0.31 10.37 -20.57
C ASP A 342 0.80 9.82 -21.92
N GLY A 343 -0.02 9.95 -22.95
CA GLY A 343 0.28 9.45 -24.29
C GLY A 343 -0.79 8.48 -24.76
N ASP A 344 -0.49 7.66 -25.76
CA ASP A 344 -1.47 6.73 -26.31
C ASP A 344 -1.49 5.44 -25.46
N ILE A 345 -2.50 5.32 -24.59
CA ILE A 345 -2.64 4.20 -23.65
C ILE A 345 -3.61 3.16 -24.20
N ASP A 346 -3.07 1.98 -24.50
CA ASP A 346 -3.84 0.82 -24.97
C ASP A 346 -4.85 0.38 -23.89
N VAL A 347 -6.07 0.00 -24.28
CA VAL A 347 -7.15 -0.31 -23.32
C VAL A 347 -6.78 -1.47 -22.40
N ASP A 348 -6.12 -2.51 -22.92
CA ASP A 348 -5.67 -3.63 -22.08
C ASP A 348 -4.66 -3.19 -21.01
N ARG A 349 -3.78 -2.24 -21.34
CA ARG A 349 -2.82 -1.65 -20.39
C ARG A 349 -3.52 -0.76 -19.39
N TRP A 350 -4.50 0.02 -19.83
CA TRP A 350 -5.35 0.83 -18.97
C TRP A 350 -6.08 -0.02 -17.93
N ILE A 351 -6.78 -1.09 -18.34
CA ILE A 351 -7.44 -2.04 -17.42
C ILE A 351 -6.42 -2.66 -16.48
N THR A 352 -5.31 -3.18 -17.02
CA THR A 352 -4.26 -3.84 -16.23
C THR A 352 -3.73 -2.92 -15.12
N LEU A 353 -3.32 -1.70 -15.45
CA LEU A 353 -2.77 -0.77 -14.45
C LEU A 353 -3.80 -0.43 -13.38
N ILE A 354 -5.06 -0.21 -13.75
CA ILE A 354 -6.14 0.06 -12.80
C ILE A 354 -6.36 -1.14 -11.87
N SER A 355 -6.50 -2.35 -12.42
CA SER A 355 -6.76 -3.57 -11.63
C SER A 355 -5.64 -3.84 -10.62
N PHE A 356 -4.36 -3.70 -11.03
CA PHE A 356 -3.23 -3.94 -10.13
C PHE A 356 -2.99 -2.79 -9.15
N PHE A 357 -3.34 -1.54 -9.50
CA PHE A 357 -3.33 -0.44 -8.52
C PHE A 357 -4.35 -0.68 -7.40
N TYR A 358 -5.50 -1.27 -7.76
CA TYR A 358 -6.56 -1.69 -6.84
C TYR A 358 -6.41 -3.13 -6.30
N ASP A 359 -5.19 -3.69 -6.25
CA ASP A 359 -4.92 -5.00 -5.61
C ASP A 359 -5.63 -5.10 -4.25
N GLY A 360 -6.32 -6.21 -3.97
CA GLY A 360 -7.17 -6.36 -2.79
C GLY A 360 -8.64 -5.92 -2.96
N ASN A 361 -9.02 -5.35 -4.11
CA ASN A 361 -10.38 -4.89 -4.40
C ASN A 361 -11.03 -5.68 -5.54
N GLU A 362 -11.81 -6.70 -5.19
CA GLU A 362 -12.53 -7.56 -6.12
C GLU A 362 -13.62 -6.84 -6.92
N MET A 363 -14.14 -5.72 -6.41
CA MET A 363 -15.20 -4.96 -7.07
C MET A 363 -14.70 -4.32 -8.38
N VAL A 364 -13.39 -4.04 -8.47
CA VAL A 364 -12.77 -3.58 -9.73
C VAL A 364 -12.74 -4.70 -10.75
N TYR A 365 -12.47 -5.94 -10.33
CA TYR A 365 -12.56 -7.11 -11.21
C TYR A 365 -14.00 -7.38 -11.64
N GLU A 366 -14.96 -7.32 -10.71
CA GLU A 366 -16.40 -7.44 -10.99
C GLU A 366 -16.88 -6.40 -12.00
N TYR A 367 -16.43 -5.15 -11.89
CA TYR A 367 -16.80 -4.09 -12.81
C TYR A 367 -16.27 -4.32 -14.23
N PHE A 368 -15.01 -4.73 -14.36
CA PHE A 368 -14.40 -4.95 -15.67
C PHE A 368 -14.79 -6.29 -16.31
N ASP A 369 -15.17 -7.31 -15.53
CA ASP A 369 -15.66 -8.61 -16.01
C ASP A 369 -16.58 -9.31 -15.01
N PRO A 370 -17.88 -9.02 -15.10
CA PRO A 370 -18.87 -9.71 -14.29
C PRO A 370 -18.87 -11.23 -14.52
N ALA A 371 -18.53 -11.71 -15.72
CA ALA A 371 -18.64 -13.13 -16.09
C ALA A 371 -17.52 -13.96 -15.45
N GLY A 372 -16.26 -13.55 -15.61
CA GLY A 372 -15.14 -14.20 -14.94
C GLY A 372 -15.14 -13.95 -13.44
N PHE A 373 -15.73 -12.85 -12.95
CA PHE A 373 -15.92 -12.66 -11.50
C PHE A 373 -16.84 -13.75 -10.96
N LYS A 374 -17.96 -13.98 -11.65
CA LYS A 374 -18.90 -15.05 -11.32
C LYS A 374 -18.22 -16.42 -11.35
N GLU A 375 -17.51 -16.74 -12.42
CA GLU A 375 -16.82 -18.04 -12.58
C GLU A 375 -15.81 -18.30 -11.45
N LYS A 376 -14.98 -17.32 -11.09
CA LYS A 376 -13.87 -17.49 -10.15
C LYS A 376 -14.27 -17.34 -8.68
N PHE A 377 -15.27 -16.50 -8.39
CA PHE A 377 -15.51 -16.01 -7.04
C PHE A 377 -16.93 -16.23 -6.51
N GLU A 378 -17.92 -16.59 -7.33
CA GLU A 378 -19.35 -16.57 -6.94
C GLU A 378 -19.64 -17.35 -5.63
N LEU A 379 -19.06 -18.55 -5.45
CA LEU A 379 -19.24 -19.32 -4.21
C LEU A 379 -18.50 -18.72 -3.01
N ARG A 380 -17.23 -18.29 -3.19
CA ARG A 380 -16.39 -17.76 -2.10
C ARG A 380 -16.84 -16.38 -1.62
N VAL A 381 -17.49 -15.63 -2.49
CA VAL A 381 -17.98 -14.27 -2.22
C VAL A 381 -19.39 -14.28 -1.66
N ARG A 382 -20.28 -15.17 -2.12
CA ARG A 382 -21.68 -15.17 -1.65
C ARG A 382 -21.91 -15.94 -0.35
N ASP A 383 -21.23 -17.08 -0.17
CA ASP A 383 -21.37 -17.89 1.04
C ASP A 383 -20.04 -18.57 1.40
N PHE A 384 -19.12 -17.78 1.97
CA PHE A 384 -17.80 -18.27 2.38
C PHE A 384 -17.89 -19.45 3.37
N LYS A 385 -18.93 -19.48 4.21
CA LYS A 385 -19.14 -20.56 5.19
C LYS A 385 -19.51 -21.86 4.50
N GLU A 386 -20.44 -21.82 3.54
CA GLU A 386 -20.81 -22.98 2.74
C GLU A 386 -19.65 -23.44 1.85
N TRP A 387 -18.89 -22.52 1.24
CA TRP A 387 -17.68 -22.89 0.51
C TRP A 387 -16.67 -23.62 1.41
N LYS A 388 -16.42 -23.11 2.63
CA LYS A 388 -15.50 -23.73 3.59
C LYS A 388 -15.98 -25.12 4.01
N LYS A 389 -17.30 -25.30 4.18
CA LYS A 389 -17.91 -26.61 4.47
C LYS A 389 -17.69 -27.60 3.32
N GLN A 390 -17.92 -27.18 2.08
CA GLN A 390 -17.70 -28.02 0.88
C GLN A 390 -16.23 -28.44 0.71
N GLN A 391 -15.27 -27.62 1.14
CA GLN A 391 -13.85 -28.01 1.13
C GLN A 391 -13.53 -29.04 2.21
N ASN A 392 -14.12 -28.91 3.40
CA ASN A 392 -13.90 -29.84 4.50
C ASN A 392 -14.58 -31.20 4.28
N ASP A 393 -15.68 -31.24 3.54
CA ASP A 393 -16.39 -32.48 3.19
C ASP A 393 -15.74 -33.23 2.00
N ALA A 394 -14.76 -32.60 1.31
CA ALA A 394 -14.03 -33.17 0.18
C ALA A 394 -12.67 -33.80 0.55
N HIS A 395 -12.35 -33.85 1.85
CA HIS A 395 -11.17 -34.48 2.44
C HIS A 395 -11.62 -35.50 3.51
#